data_AF-A0A131XNT0-F1
#
_entry.id   AF-A0A131XNT0-F1
#
_cell.length_a   1.000
_cell.length_b   1.000
_cell.length_c   1.000
_cell.angle_alpha   90.00
_cell.angle_beta   90.00
_cell.angle_gamma   90.00
#
_symmetry.space_group_name_H-M   'P 1'
#
loop_
_entity.id
_entity.type
_entity.pdbx_description
1 polymer ?
#
loop_
_entity_poly.entity_id
_entity_poly.type
_entity_poly.pdbx_seq_one_letter_code
_entity_poly.pdbx_strand_id
1 'polypeptide(L)'
;WSNRWDTGNTPWHRPDIHPMLTEHVDEVLGDRRDAQVFVPLCGKANEIKWFYDNGHRVAGLEYVEKTVRLFFEENKLSYVETTCPIINCKILQTNDKRL
;
A
#
# COMPACT_ATOMS: atom_id res chain seq x y z
N TRP A 1 4.02 -17.38 2.26
CA TRP A 1 4.20 -15.93 2.45
C TRP A 1 4.12 -15.52 3.91
N SER A 2 3.07 -15.89 4.66
CA SER A 2 2.93 -15.56 6.10
C SER A 2 4.18 -15.90 6.93
N ASN A 3 4.70 -17.13 6.82
CA ASN A 3 5.94 -17.53 7.53
C ASN A 3 7.15 -16.63 7.20
N ARG A 4 7.26 -16.12 5.97
CA ARG A 4 8.37 -15.23 5.60
C ARG A 4 8.24 -13.85 6.26
N TRP A 5 7.01 -13.32 6.34
CA TRP A 5 6.73 -12.10 7.10
C TRP A 5 6.92 -12.32 8.61
N ASP A 6 6.45 -13.44 9.16
CA ASP A 6 6.56 -13.75 10.59
C ASP A 6 8.01 -13.96 11.06
N THR A 7 8.85 -14.54 10.22
CA THR A 7 10.28 -14.75 10.51
C THR A 7 11.17 -13.58 10.10
N GLY A 8 10.59 -12.51 9.55
CA GLY A 8 11.34 -11.36 9.03
C GLY A 8 12.17 -11.64 7.76
N ASN A 9 12.08 -12.84 7.18
CA ASN A 9 12.78 -13.22 5.95
C ASN A 9 12.12 -12.57 4.71
N THR A 10 12.34 -11.27 4.56
CA THR A 10 11.72 -10.39 3.57
C THR A 10 12.76 -9.63 2.72
N PRO A 11 13.66 -10.34 2.02
CA PRO A 11 14.78 -9.71 1.29
C PRO A 11 14.34 -8.78 0.14
N TRP A 12 13.09 -8.89 -0.30
CA TRP A 12 12.48 -7.98 -1.28
C TRP A 12 11.99 -6.67 -0.68
N HIS A 13 11.80 -6.60 0.65
CA HIS A 13 11.28 -5.41 1.30
C HIS A 13 12.39 -4.36 1.42
N ARG A 14 12.10 -3.16 0.91
CA ARG A 14 13.02 -2.02 0.91
C ARG A 14 12.62 -1.03 2.00
N PRO A 15 13.57 -0.45 2.76
CA PRO A 15 13.29 0.61 3.72
C PRO A 15 13.05 1.97 3.03
N ASP A 16 13.50 2.12 1.79
CA ASP A 16 13.39 3.32 0.96
C ASP A 16 12.37 3.12 -0.18
N ILE A 17 11.98 4.22 -0.84
CA ILE A 17 11.18 4.18 -2.06
C ILE A 17 12.02 3.60 -3.20
N HIS A 18 11.44 2.74 -4.01
CA HIS A 18 12.11 2.13 -5.15
C HIS A 18 12.65 3.22 -6.11
N PRO A 19 13.97 3.26 -6.40
CA PRO A 19 14.58 4.35 -7.18
C PRO A 19 13.96 4.54 -8.57
N MET A 20 13.64 3.44 -9.26
CA MET A 20 12.96 3.52 -10.57
C MET A 20 11.58 4.17 -10.50
N LEU A 21 10.87 4.05 -9.36
CA LEU A 21 9.60 4.74 -9.22
C LEU A 21 9.85 6.25 -9.14
N THR A 22 10.78 6.68 -8.29
CA THR A 22 11.09 8.10 -8.15
C THR A 22 11.65 8.72 -9.43
N GLU A 23 12.41 7.96 -10.22
CA GLU A 23 12.99 8.42 -11.49
C GLU A 23 11.92 8.60 -12.58
N HIS A 24 10.92 7.72 -12.65
CA HIS A 24 9.95 7.69 -13.75
C HIS A 24 8.53 8.08 -13.33
N VAL A 25 8.32 8.63 -12.13
CA VAL A 25 6.97 8.89 -11.64
C VAL A 25 6.20 9.88 -12.52
N ASP A 26 6.88 10.89 -13.06
CA ASP A 26 6.27 11.88 -13.95
C ASP A 26 5.79 11.24 -15.26
N GLU A 27 6.47 10.19 -15.75
CA GLU A 27 6.03 9.42 -16.91
C GLU A 27 4.83 8.51 -16.58
N VAL A 28 4.84 7.90 -15.39
CA VAL A 28 3.78 6.99 -14.92
C VAL A 28 2.47 7.75 -14.62
N LEU A 29 2.58 8.92 -14.00
CA LEU A 29 1.42 9.71 -13.58
C LEU A 29 1.01 10.75 -14.63
N GLY A 30 1.94 11.24 -15.45
CA GLY A 30 1.73 12.40 -16.31
C GLY A 30 1.30 13.62 -15.50
N ASP A 31 0.38 14.42 -16.05
CA ASP A 31 -0.16 15.61 -15.38
C ASP A 31 -1.24 15.31 -14.32
N ARG A 32 -1.46 14.03 -13.96
CA ARG A 32 -2.54 13.63 -13.04
C ARG A 32 -2.18 13.99 -11.61
N ARG A 33 -2.94 14.92 -11.03
CA ARG A 33 -2.80 15.32 -9.62
C ARG A 33 -3.52 14.39 -8.63
N ASP A 34 -4.43 13.54 -9.12
CA ASP A 34 -5.26 12.64 -8.31
C ASP A 34 -5.47 11.30 -9.05
N ALA A 35 -4.34 10.66 -9.35
CA ALA A 35 -4.34 9.36 -9.99
C ALA A 35 -4.87 8.27 -9.05
N GLN A 36 -5.39 7.19 -9.63
CA GLN A 36 -5.67 5.96 -8.90
C GLN A 36 -4.58 4.93 -9.22
N VAL A 37 -3.82 4.55 -8.19
CA VAL A 37 -2.71 3.61 -8.28
C VAL A 37 -3.11 2.29 -7.67
N PHE A 38 -2.83 1.19 -8.36
CA PHE A 38 -3.03 -0.15 -7.83
C PHE A 38 -1.68 -0.84 -7.62
N VAL A 39 -1.42 -1.32 -6.41
CA VAL A 39 -0.19 -2.03 -6.06
C VAL A 39 -0.55 -3.49 -5.71
N PRO A 40 -0.33 -4.44 -6.62
CA PRO A 40 -0.59 -5.85 -6.36
C PRO A 40 0.49 -6.47 -5.48
N LEU A 41 0.11 -7.40 -4.60
CA LEU A 41 1.03 -8.09 -3.66
C LEU A 41 1.88 -7.10 -2.88
N CYS A 42 1.24 -6.05 -2.36
CA CYS A 42 1.91 -4.84 -1.93
C CYS A 42 2.73 -4.99 -0.64
N GLY A 43 2.53 -6.07 0.12
CA GLY A 43 3.14 -6.23 1.43
C GLY A 43 2.90 -5.00 2.30
N LYS A 44 4.00 -4.34 2.68
CA LYS A 44 3.99 -3.03 3.32
C LYS A 44 4.91 -2.03 2.58
N ALA A 45 4.81 -2.02 1.25
CA ALA A 45 5.57 -1.12 0.38
C ALA A 45 5.41 0.35 0.81
N ASN A 46 6.54 1.07 0.98
CA ASN A 46 6.56 2.48 1.38
C ASN A 46 5.96 3.39 0.30
N GLU A 47 6.00 2.92 -0.94
CA GLU A 47 5.39 3.53 -2.12
C GLU A 47 3.89 3.79 -1.95
N ILE A 48 3.19 2.93 -1.20
CA ILE A 48 1.75 3.11 -0.93
C ILE A 48 1.52 4.42 -0.18
N LYS A 49 2.28 4.64 0.90
CA LYS A 49 2.22 5.87 1.69
C LYS A 49 2.70 7.06 0.86
N TRP A 50 3.74 6.87 0.07
CA TRP A 50 4.30 7.91 -0.78
C TRP A 50 3.29 8.43 -1.80
N PHE A 51 2.58 7.57 -2.54
CA PHE A 51 1.53 8.02 -3.45
C PHE A 51 0.37 8.70 -2.70
N TYR A 52 -0.03 8.15 -1.55
CA TYR A 52 -1.08 8.73 -0.71
C TYR A 52 -0.71 10.13 -0.21
N ASP A 53 0.53 10.37 0.21
CA ASP A 53 1.00 11.69 0.68
C ASP A 53 1.13 12.70 -0.46
N ASN A 54 1.40 12.24 -1.68
CA ASN A 54 1.42 13.07 -2.89
C ASN A 54 0.01 13.37 -3.45
N GLY A 55 -1.05 13.04 -2.70
CA GLY A 55 -2.42 13.42 -3.03
C GLY A 55 -3.16 12.44 -3.94
N HIS A 56 -2.58 11.27 -4.23
CA HIS A 56 -3.21 10.25 -5.07
C HIS A 56 -4.09 9.30 -4.25
N ARG A 57 -4.91 8.52 -4.96
CA ARG A 57 -5.62 7.37 -4.42
C ARG A 57 -4.82 6.11 -4.68
N VAL A 58 -4.75 5.22 -3.72
CA VAL A 58 -3.99 3.97 -3.79
C VAL A 58 -4.86 2.82 -3.32
N ALA A 59 -4.84 1.71 -4.05
CA ALA A 59 -5.41 0.44 -3.60
C ALA A 59 -4.30 -0.60 -3.55
N GLY A 60 -4.08 -1.20 -2.38
CA GLY A 60 -3.15 -2.30 -2.18
C GLY A 60 -3.88 -3.64 -2.10
N LEU A 61 -3.32 -4.70 -2.69
CA LEU A 61 -3.78 -6.07 -2.48
C LEU A 61 -2.67 -6.87 -1.82
N GLU A 62 -2.92 -7.41 -0.63
CA GLU A 62 -1.97 -8.24 0.10
C GLU A 62 -2.68 -9.45 0.72
N TYR A 63 -2.00 -10.60 0.71
CA TYR A 63 -2.52 -11.85 1.23
C TYR A 63 -2.36 -11.97 2.76
N VAL A 64 -1.26 -11.45 3.30
CA VAL A 64 -0.89 -11.54 4.72
C VAL A 64 -1.45 -10.34 5.48
N GLU A 65 -2.64 -10.51 6.06
CA GLU A 65 -3.36 -9.47 6.82
C GLU A 65 -2.50 -8.75 7.87
N LYS A 66 -1.67 -9.50 8.60
CA LYS A 66 -0.77 -8.93 9.62
C LYS A 66 0.16 -7.87 9.03
N THR A 67 0.66 -8.08 7.82
CA THR A 67 1.53 -7.12 7.12
C THR A 67 0.78 -5.83 6.78
N VAL A 68 -0.48 -5.92 6.36
CA VAL A 68 -1.32 -4.75 6.08
C VAL A 68 -1.57 -3.95 7.36
N ARG A 69 -1.88 -4.62 8.47
CA ARG A 69 -2.08 -3.93 9.76
C ARG A 69 -0.81 -3.23 10.23
N LEU A 70 0.34 -3.89 10.12
CA LEU A 70 1.64 -3.30 10.42
C LEU A 70 1.93 -2.08 9.55
N PHE A 71 1.58 -2.11 8.26
CA PHE A 71 1.71 -0.94 7.39
C PHE A 71 0.95 0.28 7.95
N PHE A 72 -0.32 0.11 8.34
CA PHE A 72 -1.11 1.21 8.92
C PHE A 72 -0.54 1.70 10.26
N GLU A 73 -0.09 0.78 11.11
CA GLU A 73 0.53 1.09 12.41
C GLU A 73 1.83 1.87 12.25
N GLU A 74 2.77 1.36 11.43
CA GLU A 74 4.08 1.97 11.18
C GLU A 74 3.95 3.38 10.57
N ASN A 75 2.95 3.58 9.70
CA ASN A 75 2.67 4.87 9.06
C ASN A 75 1.75 5.79 9.88
N LYS A 76 1.31 5.36 11.07
CA LYS A 76 0.40 6.11 11.95
C LYS A 76 -0.89 6.56 11.24
N LEU A 77 -1.44 5.68 10.40
CA LEU A 77 -2.65 5.94 9.63
C LEU A 77 -3.87 5.35 10.35
N SER A 78 -4.89 6.17 10.57
CA SER A 78 -6.20 5.71 11.02
C SER A 78 -6.97 5.07 9.87
N TYR A 79 -7.60 3.93 10.12
CA TYR A 79 -8.41 3.21 9.13
C TYR A 79 -9.69 2.64 9.74
N VAL A 80 -10.66 2.40 8.86
CA VAL A 80 -11.86 1.60 9.14
C VAL A 80 -11.72 0.24 8.44
N GLU A 81 -12.19 -0.81 9.10
CA GLU A 81 -12.21 -2.16 8.55
C GLU A 81 -13.62 -2.52 8.09
N THR A 82 -13.72 -3.03 6.87
CA THR A 82 -14.96 -3.53 6.27
C THR A 82 -14.69 -4.82 5.50
N THR A 83 -15.73 -5.45 4.97
CA THR A 83 -15.61 -6.66 4.17
C THR A 83 -16.10 -6.39 2.75
N CYS A 84 -15.34 -6.81 1.74
CA CYS A 84 -15.78 -6.78 0.36
C CYS A 84 -16.89 -7.81 0.13
N PRO A 85 -18.10 -7.41 -0.28
CA PRO A 85 -19.23 -8.34 -0.42
C PRO A 85 -19.08 -9.33 -1.58
N ILE A 86 -18.20 -9.02 -2.55
CA ILE A 86 -18.06 -9.83 -3.77
C ILE A 86 -17.07 -10.98 -3.56
N ILE A 87 -15.92 -10.70 -2.96
CA ILE A 87 -14.82 -11.67 -2.81
C ILE A 87 -14.54 -12.06 -1.35
N ASN A 88 -15.34 -11.56 -0.40
CA ASN A 88 -15.25 -11.86 1.02
C ASN A 88 -13.85 -11.62 1.62
N CYS A 89 -13.16 -10.57 1.17
CA CYS A 89 -11.89 -10.14 1.73
C CYS A 89 -12.06 -8.93 2.67
N LYS A 90 -11.10 -8.71 3.57
CA LYS A 90 -11.05 -7.52 4.41
C LYS A 90 -10.56 -6.32 3.60
N ILE A 91 -11.18 -5.17 3.85
CA ILE A 91 -10.76 -3.87 3.33
C ILE A 91 -10.42 -3.00 4.54
N LEU A 92 -9.16 -2.55 4.61
CA LEU A 92 -8.72 -1.53 5.55
C LEU A 92 -8.60 -0.23 4.76
N GLN A 93 -9.39 0.78 5.12
CA GLN A 93 -9.50 2.03 4.37
C GLN A 93 -9.35 3.23 5.28
N THR A 94 -8.54 4.19 4.87
CA THR A 94 -8.38 5.53 5.48
C THR A 94 -9.69 6.31 5.51
N ASN A 95 -9.83 7.21 6.48
CA ASN A 95 -11.06 7.99 6.66
C ASN A 95 -11.43 8.87 5.45
N ASP A 96 -10.43 9.35 4.70
CA ASP A 96 -10.63 10.14 3.48
C ASP A 96 -10.88 9.26 2.23
N LYS A 97 -10.84 7.93 2.41
CA LYS A 97 -11.09 6.90 1.40
C LYS A 97 -10.11 6.89 0.23
N ARG A 98 -8.94 7.51 0.36
CA ARG A 98 -7.93 7.52 -0.72
C ARG A 98 -7.01 6.32 -0.67
N LEU A 99 -6.83 5.69 0.48
CA LEU A 99 -6.08 4.45 0.67
C LEU A 99 -6.93 3.40 1.36
#